data_AF-A0A2E5MBM4-F1
#
_entry.id   AF-A0A2E5MBM4-F1
#
_cell.length_a   1.000
_cell.length_b   1.000
_cell.length_c   1.000
_cell.angle_alpha   90.00
_cell.angle_beta   90.00
_cell.angle_gamma   90.00
#
_symmetry.space_group_name_H-M   'P 1'
#
loop_
_entity.id
_entity.type
_entity.pdbx_description
1 polymer ?
#
loop_
_entity_poly.entity_id
_entity_poly.type
_entity_poly.pdbx_seq_one_letter_code
_entity_poly.pdbx_strand_id
1 'polypeptide(L)'
;MKNFEYRYSGMSIIEHRFMVPLDYNDDKGEKISIFLREVYDRNYATKKLPYLIFFQGGPGYESPRPITHSGWLKYATKYYRVLLLDQRGTGLSSLIS
;
A
#
# COMPACT_ATOMS: atom_id res chain seq x y z
N MET A 1 13.28 2.90 -3.88
CA MET A 1 12.12 2.82 -2.98
C MET A 1 12.56 3.43 -1.65
N LYS A 2 11.95 4.55 -1.21
CA LYS A 2 12.14 5.05 0.16
C LYS A 2 11.11 4.34 1.02
N ASN A 3 11.59 3.59 2.02
CA ASN A 3 10.73 2.80 2.89
C ASN A 3 10.73 3.46 4.27
N PHE A 4 9.58 3.97 4.69
CA PHE A 4 9.39 4.45 6.05
C PHE A 4 8.66 3.35 6.83
N GLU A 5 9.31 2.82 7.86
CA GLU A 5 8.76 1.75 8.68
C GLU A 5 8.43 2.26 10.09
N TYR A 6 7.23 1.94 10.57
CA TYR A 6 6.79 2.29 11.91
C TYR A 6 5.79 1.27 12.47
N ARG A 7 5.54 1.37 13.77
CA ARG A 7 4.51 0.58 14.46
C ARG A 7 3.36 1.47 14.85
N TYR A 8 2.14 1.01 14.62
CA TYR A 8 0.94 1.76 14.94
C TYR A 8 -0.19 0.79 15.30
N SER A 9 -0.78 0.97 16.49
CA SER A 9 -1.96 0.22 16.93
C SER A 9 -1.84 -1.32 16.78
N GLY A 10 -0.66 -1.87 17.13
CA GLY A 10 -0.35 -3.31 17.01
C GLY A 10 0.10 -3.77 15.62
N MET A 11 -0.03 -2.94 14.59
CA MET A 11 0.44 -3.23 13.23
C MET A 11 1.90 -2.81 13.03
N SER A 12 2.60 -3.54 12.18
CA SER A 12 3.86 -3.08 11.59
C SER A 12 3.57 -2.60 10.17
N ILE A 13 3.99 -1.37 9.87
CA ILE A 13 3.64 -0.66 8.65
C ILE A 13 4.91 -0.26 7.92
N ILE A 14 4.95 -0.52 6.62
CA ILE A 14 5.95 0.01 5.70
C ILE A 14 5.23 0.82 4.63
N GLU A 15 5.65 2.05 4.45
CA GLU A 15 5.16 2.89 3.36
C GLU A 15 6.13 2.83 2.19
N HIS A 16 5.61 2.50 1.02
CA HIS A 16 6.39 2.47 -0.21
C HIS A 16 5.89 3.51 -1.19
N ARG A 17 6.85 4.06 -1.93
CA ARG A 17 6.61 4.89 -3.10
C ARG A 17 7.43 4.39 -4.26
N PHE A 18 6.79 4.22 -5.40
CA PHE A 18 7.45 3.84 -6.65
C PHE A 18 6.98 4.73 -7.80
N MET A 19 7.88 4.98 -8.74
CA MET A 19 7.60 5.84 -9.90
C MET A 19 7.15 4.97 -11.06
N VAL A 20 6.07 5.37 -11.72
CA VAL A 20 5.55 4.73 -12.94
C VAL A 20 5.30 5.80 -14.02
N PRO A 21 5.29 5.44 -15.31
CA PRO A 21 4.91 6.37 -16.36
C PRO A 21 3.50 6.95 -16.14
N LEU A 22 3.31 8.22 -16.47
CA LEU A 22 1.99 8.84 -16.59
C LEU A 22 1.26 8.28 -17.80
N ASP A 23 1.96 8.21 -18.94
CA ASP A 23 1.53 7.53 -20.16
C ASP A 23 2.49 6.36 -20.43
N TYR A 24 1.94 5.16 -20.56
CA TYR A 24 2.74 3.95 -20.84
C TYR A 24 3.13 3.81 -22.31
N ASN A 25 2.63 4.68 -23.20
CA ASN A 25 3.07 4.75 -24.60
C ASN A 25 4.23 5.73 -24.81
N ASP A 26 4.59 6.52 -23.80
CA ASP A 26 5.72 7.46 -23.83
C ASP A 26 6.74 7.14 -22.73
N ASP A 27 7.75 6.33 -23.08
CA ASP A 27 8.82 5.93 -22.16
C ASP A 27 9.68 7.09 -21.62
N LYS A 28 9.63 8.25 -22.29
CA LYS A 28 10.36 9.47 -21.89
C LYS A 28 9.43 10.51 -21.23
N GLY A 29 8.15 10.19 -21.13
CA GLY A 29 7.13 11.06 -20.57
C GLY A 29 7.25 11.26 -19.06
N GLU A 30 6.33 12.07 -18.53
CA GLU A 30 6.24 12.33 -17.11
C GLU A 30 6.05 11.03 -16.32
N LYS A 31 6.66 10.94 -15.13
CA LYS A 31 6.44 9.85 -14.19
C LYS A 31 5.68 10.35 -12.98
N ILE A 32 4.72 9.54 -12.54
CA ILE A 32 3.96 9.78 -11.31
C ILE A 32 4.40 8.84 -10.20
N SER A 33 4.20 9.27 -8.97
CA SER A 33 4.44 8.44 -7.78
C SER A 33 3.19 7.68 -7.40
N ILE A 34 3.34 6.40 -7.12
CA ILE A 34 2.29 5.54 -6.55
C ILE A 34 2.65 5.23 -5.11
N PHE A 35 1.68 5.42 -4.23
CA PHE A 35 1.80 5.11 -2.81
C PHE A 35 1.14 3.77 -2.49
N LEU A 36 1.82 2.95 -1.70
CA LEU A 36 1.22 1.77 -1.10
C LEU A 36 1.62 1.66 0.38
N ARG A 37 0.69 1.24 1.21
CA ARG A 37 0.97 0.87 2.60
C ARG A 37 0.98 -0.63 2.74
N GLU A 38 2.11 -1.17 3.16
CA GLU A 38 2.25 -2.56 3.51
C GLU A 38 2.03 -2.74 5.01
N VAL A 39 1.09 -3.61 5.37
CA VAL A 39 0.70 -3.91 6.74
C VAL A 39 0.99 -5.38 7.01
N TYR A 40 1.66 -5.65 8.13
CA TYR A 40 1.98 -7.01 8.55
C TYR A 40 2.04 -7.12 10.07
N ASP A 41 1.89 -8.35 10.58
CA ASP A 41 2.10 -8.66 11.99
C ASP A 41 3.47 -9.33 12.16
N ARG A 42 4.37 -8.67 12.90
CA ARG A 42 5.73 -9.15 13.16
C ARG A 42 5.76 -10.52 13.85
N ASN A 43 4.74 -10.87 14.62
CA ASN A 43 4.66 -12.16 15.28
C ASN A 43 4.55 -13.33 14.29
N TYR A 44 4.06 -13.07 13.07
CA TYR A 44 3.90 -14.07 12.01
C TYR A 44 4.85 -13.83 10.82
N ALA A 45 5.66 -12.77 10.86
CA ALA A 45 6.53 -12.34 9.75
C ALA A 45 7.77 -13.22 9.54
N THR A 46 7.92 -14.33 10.25
CA THR A 46 9.12 -15.16 10.32
C THR A 46 9.41 -15.96 9.06
N LYS A 47 8.50 -16.00 8.06
CA LYS A 47 8.58 -16.91 6.90
C LYS A 47 8.43 -16.27 5.51
N LYS A 48 8.74 -14.98 5.32
CA LYS A 48 8.49 -14.28 4.04
C LYS A 48 7.05 -14.48 3.56
N LEU A 49 6.09 -14.01 4.36
CA LEU A 49 4.68 -14.12 4.02
C LEU A 49 4.41 -13.53 2.62
N PRO A 50 3.57 -14.18 1.78
CA PRO A 50 3.21 -13.66 0.47
C PRO A 50 2.45 -12.33 0.57
N TYR A 51 2.42 -11.58 -0.52
CA TYR A 51 1.65 -10.34 -0.60
C TYR A 51 0.17 -10.61 -0.89
N LEU A 52 -0.72 -9.88 -0.21
CA LEU A 52 -2.14 -9.79 -0.54
C LEU A 52 -2.44 -8.33 -0.87
N ILE A 53 -2.81 -8.03 -2.10
CA ILE A 53 -3.15 -6.66 -2.50
C ILE A 53 -4.65 -6.40 -2.36
N PHE A 54 -4.99 -5.26 -1.76
CA PHE A 54 -6.35 -4.79 -1.60
C PHE A 54 -6.64 -3.66 -2.58
N PHE A 55 -7.72 -3.80 -3.34
CA PHE A 55 -8.25 -2.75 -4.21
C PHE A 55 -9.56 -2.24 -3.61
N GLN A 56 -9.59 -0.95 -3.24
CA GLN A 56 -10.73 -0.31 -2.57
C GLN A 56 -12.04 -0.40 -3.35
N GLY A 57 -11.98 -0.49 -4.68
CA GLY A 57 -13.15 -0.33 -5.54
C GLY A 57 -13.63 1.12 -5.56
N GLY A 58 -14.70 1.37 -6.32
CA GLY A 58 -15.07 2.72 -6.76
C GLY A 58 -13.93 3.41 -7.54
N PRO A 59 -14.21 4.49 -8.28
CA PRO A 59 -13.15 5.38 -8.72
C PRO A 59 -12.95 6.52 -7.71
N GLY A 60 -11.72 7.03 -7.61
CA GLY A 60 -11.42 8.30 -6.94
C GLY A 60 -11.15 8.25 -5.43
N TYR A 61 -11.18 7.09 -4.80
CA TYR A 61 -10.89 6.95 -3.36
C TYR A 61 -9.54 6.29 -3.09
N GLU A 62 -8.88 6.75 -2.03
CA GLU A 62 -7.67 6.11 -1.49
C GLU A 62 -7.97 4.76 -0.85
N SER A 63 -6.94 3.94 -0.66
CA SER A 63 -7.08 2.74 0.14
C SER A 63 -7.37 3.09 1.61
N PRO A 64 -8.09 2.24 2.37
CA PRO A 64 -8.37 2.51 3.78
C PRO A 64 -7.11 2.83 4.58
N ARG A 65 -7.30 3.61 5.65
CA ARG A 65 -6.28 4.01 6.62
C ARG A 65 -6.61 3.36 7.97
N PRO A 66 -6.25 2.08 8.20
CA PRO A 66 -6.68 1.37 9.39
C PRO A 66 -6.13 2.03 10.66
N ILE A 67 -7.02 2.39 11.58
CA ILE A 67 -6.65 2.98 12.88
C ILE A 67 -6.45 1.92 13.97
N THR A 68 -6.96 0.71 13.75
CA THR A 68 -6.83 -0.44 14.67
C THR A 68 -6.45 -1.70 13.92
N HIS A 69 -5.69 -2.58 14.57
CA HIS A 69 -5.43 -3.94 14.07
C HIS A 69 -6.64 -4.84 14.36
N SER A 70 -7.68 -4.75 13.54
CA SER A 70 -8.95 -5.44 13.75
C SER A 70 -9.54 -6.04 12.46
N GLY A 71 -10.65 -6.76 12.60
CA GLY A 71 -11.41 -7.33 11.48
C GLY A 71 -10.59 -8.24 10.56
N TRP A 72 -10.91 -8.17 9.27
CA TRP A 72 -10.26 -8.99 8.24
C TRP A 72 -8.75 -8.71 8.13
N LEU A 73 -8.31 -7.48 8.36
CA LEU A 73 -6.90 -7.10 8.26
C LEU A 73 -6.06 -7.80 9.34
N LYS A 74 -6.56 -7.87 10.58
CA LYS A 74 -5.91 -8.61 11.65
C LYS A 74 -5.75 -10.10 11.31
N TYR A 75 -6.78 -10.69 10.70
CA TYR A 75 -6.73 -12.09 10.33
C TYR A 75 -5.78 -12.34 9.15
N ALA A 76 -5.87 -11.52 8.09
CA ALA A 76 -5.06 -11.63 6.89
C ALA A 76 -3.56 -11.50 7.19
N THR A 77 -3.18 -10.60 8.11
CA THR A 77 -1.77 -10.35 8.47
C THR A 77 -1.07 -11.50 9.18
N LYS A 78 -1.81 -12.56 9.57
CA LYS A 78 -1.22 -13.83 10.03
C LYS A 78 -0.62 -14.66 8.90
N TYR A 79 -1.12 -14.47 7.67
CA TYR A 79 -0.80 -15.28 6.50
C TYR A 79 -0.17 -14.48 5.36
N TYR A 80 -0.38 -13.16 5.33
CA TYR A 80 0.04 -12.28 4.25
C TYR A 80 0.69 -10.99 4.76
N ARG A 81 1.49 -10.35 3.90
CA ARG A 81 1.80 -8.93 3.98
C ARG A 81 0.76 -8.19 3.14
N VAL A 82 -0.15 -7.46 3.80
CA VAL A 82 -1.29 -6.84 3.12
C VAL A 82 -0.86 -5.51 2.51
N LEU A 83 -1.08 -5.32 1.21
CA LEU A 83 -0.77 -4.11 0.48
C LEU A 83 -2.05 -3.30 0.26
N LEU A 84 -2.11 -2.13 0.89
CA LEU A 84 -3.15 -1.13 0.78
C LEU A 84 -2.69 -0.09 -0.25
N LEU A 85 -3.14 -0.26 -1.50
CA LEU A 85 -2.67 0.53 -2.66
C LEU A 85 -3.56 1.75 -2.90
N ASP A 86 -2.95 2.94 -2.93
CA ASP A 86 -3.62 4.10 -3.49
C ASP A 86 -3.47 4.08 -5.01
N GLN A 87 -4.60 4.01 -5.72
CA GLN A 87 -4.61 4.04 -7.18
C GLN A 87 -4.07 5.38 -7.70
N ARG A 88 -3.70 5.40 -8.99
CA ARG A 88 -3.26 6.62 -9.70
C ARG A 88 -4.25 7.76 -9.47
N GLY A 89 -3.77 8.95 -9.09
CA GLY A 89 -4.63 10.12 -8.86
C GLY A 89 -5.40 10.12 -7.52
N THR A 90 -5.19 9.14 -6.64
CA THR A 90 -5.92 9.03 -5.36
C THR A 90 -5.00 9.07 -4.14
N GLY A 91 -5.52 9.54 -3.01
CA GLY A 91 -4.82 9.47 -1.72
C GLY A 91 -3.46 10.15 -1.72
N LEU A 92 -2.43 9.35 -1.40
CA LEU A 92 -1.04 9.79 -1.34
C LEU A 92 -0.25 9.51 -2.63
N SER A 93 -0.88 8.89 -3.64
CA SER A 93 -0.33 8.86 -5.01
C SER A 93 -0.39 10.26 -5.62
N SER A 94 0.43 10.50 -6.65
CA SER A 94 0.43 11.80 -7.32
C SER A 94 -0.97 12.19 -7.78
N LEU A 95 -1.33 13.45 -7.55
CA LEU A 95 -2.47 14.08 -8.20
C LEU A 95 -2.28 13.98 -9.72
N ILE A 96 -3.37 13.69 -10.43
CA ILE A 96 -3.42 13.71 -11.89
C ILE A 96 -4.47 14.75 -12.25
N SER A 97 -4.06 15.77 -12.99
CA SER A 97 -4.90 16.87 -13.47
C SER A 97 -4.95 16.90 -14.99
#